data_AF-A0A8J2BPI3-F1
#
_entry.id   AF-A0A8J2BPI3-F1
#
_cell.length_a   1.000
_cell.length_b   1.000
_cell.length_c   1.000
_cell.angle_alpha   90.00
_cell.angle_beta   90.00
_cell.angle_gamma   90.00
#
_symmetry.space_group_name_H-M   'P 1'
#
loop_
_entity.id
_entity.type
_entity.pdbx_description
1 polymer ?
#
loop_
_entity_poly.entity_id
_entity_poly.type
_entity_poly.pdbx_seq_one_letter_code
_entity_poly.pdbx_strand_id
1 'polypeptide(L)'
;MLGVNRRWFWAVIFAAPVSLLLLRGSPMFSKNSPISSPHNPAREASEREDLIRTILVALGRKDLELAKENAEKAKKLWPSDAYVLGLCGRVALASKNYEEARQWLEKALKENPDSAMTHRFLGDAYLGKRSLERARLHYEEYLRRAGDDPAILLKVYYCELLLGNSGRVDRIGSKLDAFDPTEPAYYFAKAARAKREGKTEEVRHWLEEARVFYGESQFARYLEDFQLAFAGAD
;
A
#
# COMPACT_ATOMS: atom_id res chain seq x y z
N MET A 1 -49.34 10.99 29.09
CA MET A 1 -49.21 11.84 30.30
C MET A 1 -48.10 12.84 30.07
N LEU A 2 -48.49 14.12 30.10
CA LEU A 2 -47.65 15.30 29.87
C LEU A 2 -46.72 15.55 31.06
N GLY A 3 -45.49 15.94 30.80
CA GLY A 3 -44.50 16.37 31.80
C GLY A 3 -43.65 17.51 31.27
N VAL A 4 -44.23 18.71 31.25
CA VAL A 4 -43.58 20.00 30.92
C VAL A 4 -43.01 20.61 32.21
N ASN A 5 -41.77 21.08 32.19
CA ASN A 5 -41.16 21.97 33.18
C ASN A 5 -39.94 22.63 32.50
N ARG A 6 -39.63 23.93 32.52
CA ARG A 6 -40.27 25.13 33.07
C ARG A 6 -39.62 26.33 32.37
N ARG A 7 -40.43 27.35 32.09
CA ARG A 7 -40.04 28.71 31.67
C ARG A 7 -39.19 29.41 32.74
N TRP A 8 -38.25 30.27 32.33
CA TRP A 8 -38.12 31.64 32.86
C TRP A 8 -37.60 32.61 31.78
N PHE A 9 -38.34 33.69 31.61
CA PHE A 9 -38.14 34.87 30.77
C PHE A 9 -37.60 35.99 31.67
N TRP A 10 -36.61 36.77 31.24
CA TRP A 10 -36.43 38.23 31.49
C TRP A 10 -35.45 38.74 30.39
N ALA A 11 -35.94 39.43 29.37
CA ALA A 11 -35.97 40.90 29.19
C ALA A 11 -34.55 41.53 29.01
N VAL A 12 -34.13 41.90 27.78
CA VAL A 12 -34.35 43.16 27.02
C VAL A 12 -33.22 44.20 27.23
N ILE A 13 -32.46 44.38 26.13
CA ILE A 13 -31.95 45.61 25.48
C ILE A 13 -31.37 46.73 26.36
N PHE A 14 -30.09 47.05 26.13
CA PHE A 14 -29.64 48.44 26.02
C PHE A 14 -28.59 48.59 24.89
N ALA A 15 -28.75 49.66 24.13
CA ALA A 15 -27.99 50.01 22.94
C ALA A 15 -26.88 51.05 23.24
N ALA A 16 -26.03 51.24 22.21
CA ALA A 16 -25.19 52.41 21.89
C ALA A 16 -23.70 52.38 22.31
N PRO A 17 -22.79 53.12 21.63
CA PRO A 17 -22.78 53.53 20.22
C PRO A 17 -21.43 53.30 19.49
N VAL A 18 -21.50 53.32 18.16
CA VAL A 18 -20.37 53.47 17.23
C VAL A 18 -19.70 54.83 17.47
N SER A 19 -18.38 54.84 17.67
CA SER A 19 -17.57 56.07 17.66
C SER A 19 -16.53 56.00 16.55
N LEU A 20 -16.74 56.89 15.58
CA LEU A 20 -15.90 57.20 14.43
C LEU A 20 -14.73 58.09 14.89
N LEU A 21 -13.48 57.71 14.64
CA LEU A 21 -12.35 58.65 14.68
C LEU A 21 -11.39 58.38 13.51
N LEU A 22 -11.32 59.35 12.59
CA LEU A 22 -10.32 59.46 11.54
C LEU A 22 -9.11 60.23 12.09
N LEU A 23 -7.87 59.77 11.84
CA LEU A 23 -6.80 60.51 11.15
C LEU A 23 -5.39 59.92 11.37
N ARG A 24 -4.72 59.69 10.24
CA ARG A 24 -3.28 59.84 9.93
C ARG A 24 -2.23 59.03 10.70
N GLY A 25 -1.53 58.18 9.93
CA GLY A 25 -0.15 57.79 10.20
C GLY A 25 0.30 56.57 9.41
N SER A 26 0.72 56.73 8.15
CA SER A 26 1.65 55.76 7.54
C SER A 26 3.05 56.05 8.07
N PRO A 27 3.82 55.05 8.54
CA PRO A 27 5.05 54.78 7.80
C PRO A 27 5.54 53.32 7.78
N MET A 28 6.38 53.09 6.76
CA MET A 28 7.47 52.10 6.66
C MET A 28 7.14 50.63 6.38
N PHE A 29 7.35 50.27 5.11
CA PHE A 29 7.77 48.94 4.67
C PHE A 29 8.94 48.43 5.50
N SER A 30 8.69 47.42 6.33
CA SER A 30 9.74 46.53 6.83
C SER A 30 10.15 45.57 5.71
N LYS A 31 11.36 45.76 5.17
CA LYS A 31 12.06 44.74 4.40
C LYS A 31 12.53 43.66 5.39
N ASN A 32 11.74 42.61 5.55
CA ASN A 32 12.17 41.22 5.78
C ASN A 32 10.99 40.41 6.32
N SER A 33 10.30 39.74 5.42
CA SER A 33 9.55 38.54 5.73
C SER A 33 9.83 37.59 4.56
N PRO A 34 10.31 36.35 4.80
CA PRO A 34 10.33 35.38 3.72
C PRO A 34 8.89 35.28 3.22
N ILE A 35 8.71 35.39 1.92
CA ILE A 35 7.41 35.19 1.26
C ILE A 35 6.99 33.75 1.61
N SER A 36 6.21 33.60 2.68
CA SER A 36 5.37 32.42 2.84
C SER A 36 4.35 32.56 1.72
N SER A 37 4.61 31.86 0.61
CA SER A 37 3.66 31.73 -0.49
C SER A 37 2.27 31.48 0.07
N PRO A 38 1.22 32.12 -0.46
CA PRO A 38 -0.12 31.91 0.05
C PRO A 38 -0.45 30.43 -0.05
N HIS A 39 -0.67 29.81 1.10
CA HIS A 39 -1.13 28.43 1.26
C HIS A 39 -2.38 28.28 0.39
N ASN A 40 -2.25 27.61 -0.75
CA ASN A 40 -3.33 27.41 -1.70
C ASN A 40 -3.65 25.91 -1.70
N PRO A 41 -4.67 25.49 -0.92
CA PRO A 41 -5.02 24.07 -0.77
C PRO A 41 -5.29 23.37 -2.10
N ALA A 42 -5.83 24.08 -3.10
CA ALA A 42 -6.07 23.51 -4.43
C ALA A 42 -4.76 23.22 -5.19
N ARG A 43 -3.75 24.08 -5.02
CA ARG A 43 -2.42 23.87 -5.62
C ARG A 43 -1.69 22.70 -4.95
N GLU A 44 -1.76 22.61 -3.63
CA GLU A 44 -1.16 21.50 -2.88
C GLU A 44 -1.81 20.16 -3.19
N ALA A 45 -3.14 20.13 -3.33
CA ALA A 45 -3.86 18.92 -3.77
C ALA A 45 -3.45 18.49 -5.17
N SER A 46 -3.38 19.42 -6.13
CA SER A 46 -2.92 19.13 -7.49
C SER A 46 -1.48 18.62 -7.52
N GLU A 47 -0.57 19.23 -6.75
CA GLU A 47 0.82 18.80 -6.66
C GLU A 47 0.95 17.40 -6.04
N ARG A 48 0.12 17.09 -5.04
CA ARG A 48 0.05 15.76 -4.43
C ARG A 48 -0.32 14.69 -5.45
N GLU A 49 -1.39 14.94 -6.21
CA GLU A 49 -1.87 14.02 -7.22
C GLU A 49 -0.83 13.79 -8.32
N ASP A 50 -0.13 14.84 -8.76
CA ASP A 50 0.90 14.73 -9.78
C ASP A 50 2.12 13.94 -9.32
N LEU A 51 2.59 14.18 -8.09
CA LEU A 51 3.69 13.40 -7.51
C LEU A 51 3.30 11.93 -7.35
N ILE A 52 2.12 11.66 -6.81
CA ILE A 52 1.57 10.29 -6.70
C ILE A 52 1.52 9.60 -8.05
N ARG A 53 0.94 10.26 -9.06
CA ARG A 53 0.80 9.72 -10.41
C ARG A 53 2.17 9.41 -11.00
N THR A 54 3.13 10.30 -10.83
CA THR A 54 4.50 10.12 -11.30
C THR A 54 5.16 8.90 -10.64
N ILE A 55 5.03 8.75 -9.32
CA ILE A 55 5.56 7.57 -8.59
C ILE A 55 4.94 6.28 -9.13
N LEU A 56 3.61 6.24 -9.31
CA LEU A 56 2.91 5.05 -9.80
C LEU A 56 3.33 4.66 -11.21
N VAL A 57 3.45 5.65 -12.11
CA VAL A 57 3.91 5.43 -13.50
C VAL A 57 5.37 4.97 -13.51
N ALA A 58 6.23 5.59 -12.72
CA ALA A 58 7.64 5.23 -12.61
C ALA A 58 7.81 3.79 -12.11
N LEU A 59 7.06 3.39 -11.08
CA LEU A 59 6.99 2.01 -10.60
C LEU A 59 6.53 1.02 -11.67
N GLY A 60 5.51 1.39 -12.46
CA GLY A 60 5.02 0.55 -13.56
C GLY A 60 6.07 0.36 -14.67
N ARG A 61 6.91 1.37 -14.89
CA ARG A 61 8.02 1.34 -15.86
C ARG A 61 9.32 0.78 -15.30
N LYS A 62 9.34 0.40 -14.01
CA LYS A 62 10.55 0.02 -13.27
C LYS A 62 11.64 1.11 -13.26
N ASP A 63 11.24 2.37 -13.44
CA ASP A 63 12.11 3.54 -13.28
C ASP A 63 12.23 3.88 -11.79
N LEU A 64 13.12 3.15 -11.11
CA LEU A 64 13.27 3.24 -9.66
C LEU A 64 13.86 4.58 -9.20
N GLU A 65 14.70 5.20 -10.03
CA GLU A 65 15.29 6.51 -9.73
C GLU A 65 14.21 7.59 -9.71
N LEU A 66 13.39 7.67 -10.76
CA LEU A 66 12.30 8.63 -10.81
C LEU A 66 11.26 8.37 -9.71
N ALA A 67 10.95 7.10 -9.42
CA ALA A 67 10.03 6.73 -8.35
C ALA A 67 10.56 7.18 -6.98
N LYS A 68 11.84 6.96 -6.69
CA LYS A 68 12.48 7.35 -5.43
C LYS A 68 12.56 8.86 -5.27
N GLU A 69 12.96 9.57 -6.32
CA GLU A 69 13.03 11.05 -6.28
C GLU A 69 11.67 11.66 -5.95
N ASN A 70 10.61 11.23 -6.62
CA ASN A 70 9.27 11.77 -6.39
C ASN A 70 8.66 11.31 -5.06
N ALA A 71 8.96 10.10 -4.60
CA ALA A 71 8.57 9.64 -3.27
C ALA A 71 9.24 10.48 -2.17
N GLU A 72 10.52 10.84 -2.31
CA GLU A 72 11.22 11.73 -1.38
C GLU A 72 10.61 13.14 -1.35
N LYS A 73 10.23 13.68 -2.52
CA LYS A 73 9.53 14.97 -2.60
C LYS A 73 8.17 14.89 -1.90
N ALA A 74 7.35 13.88 -2.25
CA ALA A 74 6.03 13.70 -1.65
C ALA A 74 6.11 13.52 -0.13
N LYS A 75 7.07 12.74 0.37
CA LYS A 75 7.30 12.52 1.81
C LYS A 75 7.67 13.81 2.54
N LYS A 76 8.44 14.71 1.93
CA LYS A 76 8.79 16.01 2.54
C LYS A 76 7.58 16.94 2.66
N LEU A 77 6.70 16.91 1.66
CA LEU A 77 5.50 17.74 1.63
C LEU A 77 4.38 17.18 2.53
N TRP A 78 4.24 15.85 2.59
CA TRP A 78 3.19 15.17 3.36
C TRP A 78 3.76 14.03 4.23
N PRO A 79 4.52 14.35 5.29
CA PRO A 79 5.26 13.36 6.08
C PRO A 79 4.40 12.38 6.89
N SER A 80 3.11 12.71 7.11
CA SER A 80 2.15 11.87 7.85
C SER A 80 1.02 11.34 6.96
N ASP A 81 1.08 11.55 5.64
CA ASP A 81 0.06 11.02 4.74
C ASP A 81 0.27 9.51 4.58
N ALA A 82 -0.70 8.73 5.05
CA ALA A 82 -0.65 7.27 5.03
C ALA A 82 -0.40 6.69 3.63
N TYR A 83 -0.96 7.32 2.58
CA TYR A 83 -0.81 6.86 1.22
C TYR A 83 0.58 7.18 0.67
N VAL A 84 1.12 8.37 0.96
CA VAL A 84 2.50 8.75 0.61
C VAL A 84 3.52 7.84 1.31
N LEU A 85 3.33 7.58 2.61
CA LEU A 85 4.16 6.63 3.37
C LEU A 85 4.07 5.21 2.76
N GLY A 86 2.88 4.79 2.35
CA GLY A 86 2.65 3.53 1.65
C GLY A 86 3.40 3.46 0.31
N LEU A 87 3.42 4.56 -0.46
CA LEU A 87 4.19 4.66 -1.70
C LEU A 87 5.69 4.59 -1.45
N CYS A 88 6.22 5.27 -0.43
CA CYS A 88 7.64 5.12 -0.04
C CYS A 88 7.98 3.65 0.26
N GLY A 89 7.11 2.97 0.99
CA GLY A 89 7.23 1.54 1.24
C GLY A 89 7.25 0.69 -0.02
N ARG A 90 6.34 0.98 -0.97
CA ARG A 90 6.28 0.30 -2.26
C ARG A 90 7.49 0.56 -3.15
N VAL A 91 8.04 1.78 -3.14
CA VAL A 91 9.29 2.09 -3.85
C VAL A 91 10.45 1.30 -3.25
N ALA A 92 10.56 1.24 -1.92
CA ALA A 92 11.57 0.43 -1.25
C ALA A 92 11.43 -1.07 -1.57
N LEU A 93 10.21 -1.61 -1.69
CA LEU A 93 9.97 -2.98 -2.16
C LEU A 93 10.49 -3.19 -3.59
N ALA A 94 10.19 -2.27 -4.50
CA ALA A 94 10.65 -2.37 -5.88
C ALA A 94 12.19 -2.29 -5.98
N SER A 95 12.84 -1.58 -5.06
CA SER A 95 14.29 -1.56 -4.89
C SER A 95 14.85 -2.76 -4.10
N LYS A 96 14.01 -3.73 -3.70
CA LYS A 96 14.35 -4.89 -2.85
C LYS A 96 14.94 -4.51 -1.48
N ASN A 97 14.72 -3.28 -1.03
CA ASN A 97 15.10 -2.77 0.29
C ASN A 97 14.01 -3.12 1.31
N TYR A 98 13.87 -4.40 1.62
CA TYR A 98 12.73 -4.90 2.40
C TYR A 98 12.65 -4.35 3.83
N GLU A 99 13.78 -4.02 4.46
CA GLU A 99 13.80 -3.42 5.79
C GLU A 99 13.27 -1.98 5.77
N GLU A 100 13.70 -1.18 4.80
CA GLU A 100 13.19 0.18 4.61
C GLU A 100 11.69 0.15 4.25
N ALA A 101 11.29 -0.79 3.38
CA ALA A 101 9.89 -1.00 3.03
C ALA A 101 9.04 -1.26 4.28
N ARG A 102 9.47 -2.19 5.13
CA ARG A 102 8.79 -2.52 6.40
C ARG A 102 8.59 -1.27 7.27
N GLN A 103 9.65 -0.47 7.46
CA GLN A 103 9.59 0.72 8.31
C GLN A 103 8.60 1.77 7.79
N TRP A 104 8.59 2.04 6.48
CA TRP A 104 7.64 3.00 5.89
C TRP A 104 6.20 2.49 5.91
N LEU A 105 6.00 1.20 5.67
CA LEU A 105 4.68 0.59 5.68
C LEU A 105 4.09 0.47 7.09
N GLU A 106 4.91 0.23 8.11
CA GLU A 106 4.45 0.27 9.51
C GLU A 106 4.00 1.68 9.92
N LYS A 107 4.72 2.73 9.46
CA LYS A 107 4.27 4.11 9.63
C LYS A 107 2.97 4.37 8.87
N ALA A 108 2.86 3.93 7.62
CA ALA A 108 1.64 4.06 6.83
C ALA A 108 0.43 3.39 7.52
N LEU A 109 0.65 2.19 8.10
CA LEU A 109 -0.39 1.45 8.81
C LEU A 109 -0.78 2.13 10.14
N LYS A 110 0.16 2.81 10.80
CA LYS A 110 -0.14 3.61 11.99
C LYS A 110 -1.08 4.78 11.66
N GLU A 111 -0.87 5.43 10.53
CA GLU A 111 -1.70 6.56 10.07
C GLU A 111 -3.05 6.09 9.47
N ASN A 112 -3.07 4.90 8.84
CA ASN A 112 -4.30 4.27 8.36
C ASN A 112 -4.32 2.75 8.65
N PRO A 113 -4.86 2.33 9.80
CA PRO A 113 -4.90 0.93 10.23
C PRO A 113 -5.77 0.01 9.36
N ASP A 114 -6.65 0.58 8.53
CA ASP A 114 -7.60 -0.17 7.71
C ASP A 114 -7.11 -0.37 6.27
N SER A 115 -5.91 0.10 5.94
CA SER A 115 -5.34 -0.04 4.61
C SER A 115 -4.98 -1.50 4.28
N ALA A 116 -5.87 -2.18 3.56
CA ALA A 116 -5.60 -3.51 3.01
C ALA A 116 -4.30 -3.50 2.18
N MET A 117 -4.12 -2.51 1.31
CA MET A 117 -2.94 -2.41 0.44
C MET A 117 -1.63 -2.32 1.24
N THR A 118 -1.64 -1.62 2.38
CA THR A 118 -0.47 -1.58 3.27
C THR A 118 -0.16 -2.97 3.85
N HIS A 119 -1.18 -3.75 4.21
CA HIS A 119 -0.99 -5.15 4.61
C HIS A 119 -0.40 -6.01 3.50
N ARG A 120 -0.88 -5.88 2.24
CA ARG A 120 -0.27 -6.57 1.09
C ARG A 120 1.22 -6.28 0.98
N PHE A 121 1.59 -5.00 0.99
CA PHE A 121 3.00 -4.60 0.87
C PHE A 121 3.85 -5.02 2.09
N LEU A 122 3.28 -5.03 3.30
CA LEU A 122 3.99 -5.57 4.47
C LEU A 122 4.24 -7.08 4.31
N GLY A 123 3.26 -7.81 3.76
CA GLY A 123 3.42 -9.21 3.38
C GLY A 123 4.60 -9.39 2.42
N ASP A 124 4.68 -8.57 1.37
CA ASP A 124 5.76 -8.60 0.38
C ASP A 124 7.13 -8.31 1.05
N ALA A 125 7.19 -7.31 1.94
CA ALA A 125 8.40 -6.96 2.68
C ALA A 125 8.88 -8.11 3.57
N TYR A 126 7.97 -8.74 4.31
CA TYR A 126 8.31 -9.87 5.18
C TYR A 126 8.69 -11.12 4.40
N LEU A 127 8.06 -11.37 3.24
CA LEU A 127 8.44 -12.47 2.36
C LEU A 127 9.87 -12.30 1.84
N GLY A 128 10.22 -11.09 1.38
CA GLY A 128 11.59 -10.76 0.96
C GLY A 128 12.62 -10.88 2.09
N LYS A 129 12.21 -10.65 3.34
CA LYS A 129 13.02 -10.90 4.55
C LYS A 129 13.01 -12.36 5.04
N ARG A 130 12.38 -13.28 4.30
CA ARG A 130 12.20 -14.70 4.68
C ARG A 130 11.44 -14.90 6.01
N SER A 131 10.70 -13.90 6.47
CA SER A 131 9.87 -13.96 7.68
C SER A 131 8.48 -14.48 7.31
N LEU A 132 8.39 -15.78 7.02
CA LEU A 132 7.22 -16.41 6.39
C LEU A 132 5.93 -16.28 7.20
N GLU A 133 6.00 -16.42 8.52
CA GLU A 133 4.84 -16.30 9.40
C GLU A 133 4.28 -14.88 9.41
N ARG A 134 5.16 -13.87 9.44
CA ARG A 134 4.73 -12.47 9.37
C ARG A 134 4.17 -12.13 8.00
N ALA A 135 4.82 -12.61 6.94
CA ALA A 135 4.33 -12.44 5.57
C ALA A 135 2.90 -13.00 5.44
N ARG A 136 2.71 -14.25 5.86
CA ARG A 136 1.40 -14.92 5.91
C ARG A 136 0.34 -14.09 6.64
N LEU A 137 0.63 -13.64 7.86
CA LEU A 137 -0.32 -12.88 8.67
C LEU A 137 -0.76 -11.59 7.96
N HIS A 138 0.17 -10.86 7.35
CA HIS A 138 -0.16 -9.64 6.62
C HIS A 138 -0.95 -9.91 5.32
N TYR A 139 -0.68 -11.00 4.61
CA TYR A 139 -1.50 -11.37 3.45
C TYR A 139 -2.93 -11.80 3.84
N GLU A 140 -3.09 -12.58 4.92
CA GLU A 140 -4.41 -12.94 5.45
C GLU A 140 -5.22 -11.70 5.85
N GLU A 141 -4.53 -10.73 6.41
CA GLU A 141 -5.09 -9.47 6.87
C GLU A 141 -5.52 -8.55 5.71
N TYR A 142 -4.83 -8.62 4.56
CA TYR A 142 -5.31 -8.07 3.29
C TYR A 142 -6.58 -8.79 2.82
N LEU A 143 -6.56 -10.13 2.73
CA LEU A 143 -7.69 -10.93 2.23
C LEU A 143 -8.96 -10.70 3.07
N ARG A 144 -8.80 -10.55 4.39
CA ARG A 144 -9.91 -10.26 5.31
C ARG A 144 -10.59 -8.91 5.03
N ARG A 145 -9.86 -7.92 4.49
CA ARG A 145 -10.39 -6.58 4.20
C ARG A 145 -10.83 -6.42 2.75
N ALA A 146 -10.06 -6.96 1.82
CA ALA A 146 -10.24 -6.77 0.39
C ALA A 146 -11.06 -7.89 -0.28
N GLY A 147 -11.29 -9.00 0.42
CA GLY A 147 -11.91 -10.20 -0.13
C GLY A 147 -10.89 -11.15 -0.77
N ASP A 148 -11.40 -12.19 -1.41
CA ASP A 148 -10.57 -13.21 -2.06
C ASP A 148 -9.82 -12.62 -3.26
N ASP A 149 -8.51 -12.82 -3.30
CA ASP A 149 -7.58 -12.39 -4.37
C ASP A 149 -6.64 -13.57 -4.67
N PRO A 150 -6.74 -14.20 -5.86
CA PRO A 150 -5.92 -15.37 -6.22
C PRO A 150 -4.41 -15.11 -6.10
N ALA A 151 -3.94 -13.91 -6.43
CA ALA A 151 -2.54 -13.56 -6.36
C ALA A 151 -2.05 -13.53 -4.90
N ILE A 152 -2.88 -13.05 -3.97
CA ILE A 152 -2.52 -13.02 -2.55
C ILE A 152 -2.72 -14.39 -1.89
N LEU A 153 -3.76 -15.15 -2.27
CA LEU A 153 -3.91 -16.54 -1.84
C LEU A 153 -2.69 -17.39 -2.25
N LEU A 154 -2.14 -17.18 -3.44
CA LEU A 154 -0.91 -17.81 -3.89
C LEU A 154 0.30 -17.45 -3.00
N LYS A 155 0.43 -16.18 -2.57
CA LYS A 155 1.50 -15.78 -1.66
C LYS A 155 1.35 -16.39 -0.26
N VAL A 156 0.12 -16.53 0.24
CA VAL A 156 -0.16 -17.31 1.46
C VAL A 156 0.23 -18.77 1.23
N TYR A 157 -0.17 -19.36 0.09
CA TYR A 157 0.17 -20.73 -0.29
C TYR A 157 1.68 -20.97 -0.26
N TYR A 158 2.48 -20.08 -0.86
CA TYR A 158 3.94 -20.16 -0.80
C TYR A 158 4.46 -20.18 0.64
N CYS A 159 3.96 -19.30 1.50
CA CYS A 159 4.36 -19.25 2.90
C CYS A 159 4.04 -20.58 3.61
N GLU A 160 2.82 -21.11 3.47
CA GLU A 160 2.44 -22.40 4.09
C GLU A 160 3.29 -23.57 3.62
N LEU A 161 3.58 -23.59 2.32
CA LEU A 161 4.31 -24.67 1.68
C LEU A 161 5.79 -24.70 2.15
N LEU A 162 6.36 -23.52 2.35
CA LEU A 162 7.71 -23.34 2.91
C LEU A 162 7.75 -23.61 4.42
N LEU A 163 6.68 -23.29 5.14
CA LEU A 163 6.51 -23.60 6.57
C LEU A 163 6.21 -25.08 6.84
N GLY A 164 5.85 -25.86 5.81
CA GLY A 164 5.52 -27.28 5.95
C GLY A 164 4.12 -27.54 6.52
N ASN A 165 3.22 -26.56 6.44
CA ASN A 165 1.86 -26.66 6.97
C ASN A 165 0.91 -27.38 5.99
N SER A 166 1.12 -28.68 5.76
CA SER A 166 0.44 -29.46 4.71
C SER A 166 -1.09 -29.31 4.72
N GLY A 167 -1.73 -29.36 5.89
CA GLY A 167 -3.19 -29.20 5.98
C GLY A 167 -3.70 -27.82 5.54
N ARG A 168 -2.89 -26.76 5.68
CA ARG A 168 -3.22 -25.41 5.18
C ARG A 168 -2.95 -25.31 3.68
N VAL A 169 -1.85 -25.90 3.22
CA VAL A 169 -1.50 -26.02 1.80
C VAL A 169 -2.64 -26.66 1.03
N ASP A 170 -3.18 -27.78 1.50
CA ASP A 170 -4.28 -28.47 0.80
C ASP A 170 -5.54 -27.60 0.71
N ARG A 171 -5.93 -26.95 1.81
CA ARG A 171 -7.10 -26.06 1.82
C ARG A 171 -6.97 -24.88 0.88
N ILE A 172 -5.81 -24.22 0.86
CA ILE A 172 -5.57 -23.07 -0.02
C ILE A 172 -5.42 -23.56 -1.47
N GLY A 173 -4.76 -24.70 -1.68
CA GLY A 173 -4.65 -25.34 -2.98
C GLY A 173 -6.01 -25.64 -3.60
N SER A 174 -6.96 -26.20 -2.82
CA SER A 174 -8.34 -26.42 -3.31
C SER A 174 -9.06 -25.11 -3.67
N LYS A 175 -8.79 -24.01 -2.96
CA LYS A 175 -9.33 -22.69 -3.35
C LYS A 175 -8.70 -22.21 -4.66
N LEU A 176 -7.39 -22.33 -4.81
CA LEU A 176 -6.65 -21.96 -6.02
C LEU A 176 -7.07 -22.80 -7.24
N ASP A 177 -7.36 -24.08 -7.04
CA ASP A 177 -7.90 -24.98 -8.07
C ASP A 177 -9.36 -24.69 -8.42
N ALA A 178 -10.13 -24.08 -7.51
CA ALA A 178 -11.50 -23.65 -7.76
C ALA A 178 -11.56 -22.32 -8.53
N PHE A 179 -10.48 -21.53 -8.52
CA PHE A 179 -10.33 -20.47 -9.50
C PHE A 179 -10.14 -21.11 -10.88
N ASP A 180 -10.80 -20.54 -11.87
CA ASP A 180 -10.75 -20.98 -13.26
C ASP A 180 -9.29 -21.31 -13.66
N PRO A 181 -9.01 -22.45 -14.35
CA PRO A 181 -7.67 -22.75 -14.87
C PRO A 181 -7.05 -21.63 -15.71
N THR A 182 -7.85 -20.67 -16.16
CA THR A 182 -7.42 -19.41 -16.80
C THR A 182 -6.95 -18.32 -15.83
N GLU A 183 -6.63 -18.63 -14.56
CA GLU A 183 -5.91 -17.75 -13.65
C GLU A 183 -4.41 -18.11 -13.50
N PRO A 184 -3.46 -17.15 -13.55
CA PRO A 184 -2.04 -17.46 -13.36
C PRO A 184 -1.74 -18.14 -12.03
N ALA A 185 -2.50 -17.80 -10.98
CA ALA A 185 -2.30 -18.33 -9.65
C ALA A 185 -2.43 -19.87 -9.59
N TYR A 186 -3.28 -20.45 -10.43
CA TYR A 186 -3.45 -21.90 -10.56
C TYR A 186 -2.13 -22.58 -10.94
N TYR A 187 -1.54 -22.17 -12.08
CA TYR A 187 -0.30 -22.76 -12.60
C TYR A 187 0.87 -22.57 -11.64
N PHE A 188 0.98 -21.38 -11.04
CA PHE A 188 2.04 -21.09 -10.08
C PHE A 188 1.91 -21.88 -8.78
N ALA A 189 0.69 -22.23 -8.35
CA ALA A 189 0.48 -23.13 -7.22
C ALA A 189 0.97 -24.56 -7.54
N LYS A 190 0.66 -25.07 -8.74
CA LYS A 190 1.17 -26.38 -9.20
C LYS A 190 2.69 -26.39 -9.31
N ALA A 191 3.28 -25.34 -9.90
CA ALA A 191 4.73 -25.18 -9.98
C ALA A 191 5.38 -25.14 -8.58
N ALA A 192 4.77 -24.46 -7.61
CA ALA A 192 5.30 -24.36 -6.25
C ALA A 192 5.29 -25.71 -5.53
N ARG A 193 4.18 -26.46 -5.64
CA ARG A 193 4.10 -27.83 -5.11
C ARG A 193 5.16 -28.74 -5.74
N ALA A 194 5.27 -28.73 -7.07
CA ALA A 194 6.29 -29.50 -7.79
C ALA A 194 7.72 -29.14 -7.36
N LYS A 195 8.02 -27.84 -7.14
CA LYS A 195 9.34 -27.39 -6.67
C LYS A 195 9.66 -27.96 -5.29
N ARG A 196 8.68 -28.02 -4.38
CA ARG A 196 8.86 -28.60 -3.03
C ARG A 196 8.99 -30.11 -3.01
N GLU A 197 8.44 -30.78 -4.00
CA GLU A 197 8.58 -32.22 -4.22
C GLU A 197 9.86 -32.60 -4.99
N GLY A 198 10.67 -31.62 -5.41
CA GLY A 198 11.90 -31.85 -6.18
C GLY A 198 11.64 -32.25 -7.64
N LYS A 199 10.43 -32.01 -8.17
CA LYS A 199 10.01 -32.42 -9.50
C LYS A 199 10.27 -31.35 -10.54
N THR A 200 11.54 -31.18 -10.91
CA THR A 200 12.00 -30.11 -11.81
C THR A 200 11.27 -30.07 -13.16
N GLU A 201 10.96 -31.23 -13.74
CA GLU A 201 10.25 -31.32 -15.03
C GLU A 201 8.82 -30.77 -14.94
N GLU A 202 8.11 -31.08 -13.85
CA GLU A 202 6.77 -30.55 -13.60
C GLU A 202 6.80 -29.04 -13.35
N VAL A 203 7.81 -28.52 -12.64
CA VAL A 203 7.98 -27.07 -12.46
C VAL A 203 8.09 -26.38 -13.81
N ARG A 204 8.93 -26.89 -14.71
CA ARG A 204 9.12 -26.30 -16.05
C ARG A 204 7.83 -26.35 -16.86
N HIS A 205 7.14 -27.49 -16.84
CA HIS A 205 5.86 -27.65 -17.52
C HIS A 205 4.84 -26.59 -17.08
N TRP A 206 4.59 -26.47 -15.77
CA TRP A 206 3.58 -25.53 -15.26
C TRP A 206 3.93 -24.06 -15.51
N LEU A 207 5.22 -23.70 -15.43
CA LEU A 207 5.65 -22.33 -15.75
C LEU A 207 5.54 -22.01 -17.24
N GLU A 208 5.83 -22.98 -18.12
CA GLU A 208 5.68 -22.79 -19.57
C GLU A 208 4.20 -22.65 -19.96
N GLU A 209 3.32 -23.48 -19.41
CA GLU A 209 1.87 -23.35 -19.61
C GLU A 209 1.38 -21.95 -19.18
N ALA A 210 1.76 -21.49 -17.98
CA ALA A 210 1.42 -20.14 -17.52
C ALA A 210 1.91 -19.06 -18.51
N ARG A 211 3.14 -19.21 -19.02
CA ARG A 211 3.70 -18.26 -19.98
C ARG A 211 2.92 -18.21 -21.28
N VAL A 212 2.54 -19.37 -21.82
CA VAL A 212 1.75 -19.49 -23.06
C VAL A 212 0.36 -18.87 -22.91
N PHE A 213 -0.33 -19.13 -21.79
CA PHE A 213 -1.70 -18.65 -21.59
C PHE A 213 -1.79 -17.13 -21.27
N TYR A 214 -0.84 -16.55 -20.53
CA TYR A 214 -0.96 -15.17 -20.02
C TYR A 214 -0.05 -14.13 -20.69
N GLY A 215 0.88 -14.60 -21.52
CA GLY A 215 1.89 -13.76 -22.13
C GLY A 215 2.94 -13.25 -21.15
N GLU A 216 4.01 -12.69 -21.71
CA GLU A 216 5.24 -12.35 -20.97
C GLU A 216 5.02 -11.40 -19.79
N SER A 217 4.21 -10.35 -19.96
CA SER A 217 4.08 -9.31 -18.95
C SER A 217 3.40 -9.82 -17.67
N GLN A 218 2.32 -10.59 -17.79
CA GLN A 218 1.63 -11.16 -16.63
C GLN A 218 2.45 -12.30 -16.01
N PHE A 219 3.01 -13.17 -16.86
CA PHE A 219 3.88 -14.25 -16.44
C PHE A 219 5.08 -13.74 -15.62
N ALA A 220 5.79 -12.72 -16.12
CA ALA A 220 6.97 -12.17 -15.46
C ALA A 220 6.67 -11.66 -14.04
N ARG A 221 5.47 -11.10 -13.80
CA ARG A 221 5.07 -10.62 -12.47
C ARG A 221 4.93 -11.76 -11.47
N TYR A 222 4.25 -12.84 -11.85
CA TYR A 222 4.09 -14.00 -10.98
C TYR A 222 5.39 -14.79 -10.83
N LEU A 223 6.23 -14.82 -11.88
CA LEU A 223 7.54 -15.44 -11.83
C LEU A 223 8.46 -14.75 -10.82
N GLU A 224 8.43 -13.41 -10.73
CA GLU A 224 9.21 -12.67 -9.74
C GLU A 224 8.82 -13.05 -8.31
N ASP A 225 7.51 -13.14 -8.02
CA ASP A 225 7.01 -13.59 -6.72
C ASP A 225 7.39 -15.05 -6.40
N PHE A 226 7.31 -15.94 -7.40
CA PHE A 226 7.72 -17.33 -7.28
C PHE A 226 9.21 -17.45 -6.97
N GLN A 227 10.05 -16.77 -7.74
CA GLN A 227 11.51 -16.76 -7.55
C GLN A 227 11.88 -16.18 -6.17
N LEU A 228 11.21 -15.12 -5.73
CA LEU A 228 11.42 -14.55 -4.40
C LEU A 228 11.08 -15.56 -3.30
N ALA A 229 9.97 -16.27 -3.43
CA ALA A 229 9.54 -17.28 -2.46
C ALA A 229 10.49 -18.49 -2.38
N PHE A 230 11.07 -18.91 -3.52
CA PHE A 230 11.93 -20.10 -3.59
C PHE A 230 13.43 -19.80 -3.76
N ALA A 231 13.86 -18.54 -3.55
CA ALA A 231 15.26 -18.18 -3.55
C ALA A 231 16.02 -18.92 -2.43
N GLY A 232 17.06 -19.67 -2.80
CA GLY A 232 17.91 -20.42 -1.86
C GLY A 232 17.31 -21.74 -1.35
N ALA A 233 16.33 -22.32 -2.06
CA ALA A 233 15.70 -23.60 -1.71
C ALA A 233 16.33 -24.82 -2.45
N ASP A 234 17.61 -24.76 -2.79
CA ASP A 234 18.35 -25.84 -3.47
C ASP A 234 19.20 -26.66 -2.48
#